data_AF-A0A9W4T3D1-F1
#
_entry.id   AF-A0A9W4T3D1-F1
#
_cell.length_a   1.000
_cell.length_b   1.000
_cell.length_c   1.000
_cell.angle_alpha   90.00
_cell.angle_beta   90.00
_cell.angle_gamma   90.00
#
_symmetry.space_group_name_H-M   'P 1'
#
loop_
_entity.id
_entity.type
_entity.pdbx_description
1 polymer ?
#
loop_
_entity_poly.entity_id
_entity_poly.type
_entity_poly.pdbx_seq_one_letter_code
_entity_poly.pdbx_strand_id
1 'polypeptide(L)' 'MELSLEKQYEIVFLREHPAGLKFSFGFIAKQVRCSKSTAIYWVKRYHENQDLSTSERP' A
#
# COMPACT_ATOMS: atom_id res chain seq x y z
N MET A 1 -11.07 0.35 -10.57
CA MET A 1 -9.80 -0.40 -10.70
C MET A 1 -9.47 -1.00 -9.36
N GLU A 2 -9.60 -2.32 -9.24
CA GLU A 2 -8.94 -3.04 -8.16
C GLU A 2 -7.43 -2.99 -8.36
N LEU A 3 -6.72 -2.67 -7.28
CA LEU A 3 -5.27 -2.72 -7.27
C LEU A 3 -4.88 -4.18 -7.05
N SER A 4 -4.00 -4.76 -7.86
CA SER A 4 -3.57 -6.15 -7.66
C SER A 4 -2.91 -6.34 -6.29
N LEU A 5 -3.04 -7.53 -5.71
CA LEU A 5 -2.49 -7.85 -4.38
C LEU A 5 -0.99 -7.54 -4.29
N GLU A 6 -0.21 -7.83 -5.32
CA GLU A 6 1.21 -7.48 -5.41
C GLU A 6 1.45 -5.98 -5.21
N LYS A 7 0.66 -5.12 -5.89
CA LYS A 7 0.77 -3.66 -5.77
C LYS A 7 0.35 -3.16 -4.40
N GLN A 8 -0.59 -3.84 -3.74
CA GLN A 8 -0.99 -3.51 -2.36
C GLN A 8 0.18 -3.77 -1.40
N TYR A 9 0.84 -4.93 -1.52
CA TYR A 9 2.02 -5.25 -0.73
C TYR A 9 3.22 -4.35 -1.09
N GLU A 10 3.39 -3.97 -2.36
CA GLU A 10 4.44 -3.02 -2.77
C GLU A 10 4.26 -1.65 -2.09
N ILE A 11 3.02 -1.15 -1.98
CA ILE A 11 2.71 0.09 -1.25
C ILE A 11 3.15 -0.03 0.22
N VAL A 12 2.80 -1.13 0.89
CA VAL A 12 3.16 -1.36 2.29
C VAL A 12 4.66 -1.48 2.45
N PHE A 13 5.31 -2.26 1.58
CA PHE A 13 6.76 -2.44 1.60
C PHE A 13 7.48 -1.08 1.48
N LEU A 14 7.12 -0.26 0.49
CA LEU A 14 7.74 1.06 0.31
C LEU A 14 7.51 2.02 1.49
N ARG A 15 6.50 1.77 2.32
CA ARG A 15 6.16 2.65 3.45
C ARG A 15 6.72 2.17 4.79
N GLU A 16 6.59 0.88 5.06
CA GLU A 16 6.76 0.30 6.40
C GLU A 16 8.00 -0.60 6.50
N HIS A 17 8.74 -0.84 5.41
CA HIS A 17 9.91 -1.71 5.45
C HIS A 17 10.96 -1.22 6.47
N PRO A 18 11.32 -2.04 7.48
CA PRO A 18 12.12 -1.59 8.61
C PRO A 18 13.56 -1.23 8.23
N ALA A 19 14.10 -1.83 7.16
CA ALA A 19 15.43 -1.51 6.63
C ALA A 19 15.38 -0.59 5.39
N GLY A 20 14.19 -0.10 5.00
CA GLY A 20 13.99 0.73 3.82
C GLY A 20 13.86 2.22 4.15
N LEU A 21 14.07 3.08 3.15
CA LEU A 21 13.68 4.48 3.25
C LEU A 21 12.16 4.58 3.33
N LYS A 22 11.63 5.23 4.36
CA LYS A 22 10.18 5.48 4.49
C LYS A 22 9.76 6.52 3.45
N PHE A 23 9.28 6.06 2.30
CA PHE A 23 8.87 6.95 1.23
C PHE A 23 7.58 7.71 1.57
N SER A 24 7.47 8.92 1.02
CA SER A 24 6.23 9.70 1.13
C SER A 24 5.11 9.05 0.31
N PHE A 25 3.86 9.19 0.75
CA PHE A 25 2.71 8.68 -0.01
C PHE A 25 2.62 9.23 -1.43
N GLY A 26 3.12 10.45 -1.67
CA GLY A 26 3.17 11.03 -3.02
C GLY A 26 4.17 10.32 -3.93
N PHE A 27 5.32 9.89 -3.39
CA PHE A 27 6.29 9.10 -4.13
C PHE A 27 5.75 7.69 -4.42
N ILE A 28 5.20 7.02 -3.41
CA ILE A 28 4.63 5.68 -3.53
C ILE A 28 3.50 5.65 -4.57
N ALA A 29 2.60 6.64 -4.53
CA ALA A 29 1.51 6.77 -5.49
C ALA A 29 2.01 6.88 -6.94
N LYS A 30 3.09 7.65 -7.17
CA LYS A 30 3.73 7.74 -8.49
C LYS A 30 4.36 6.43 -8.92
N GLN A 31 5.09 5.77 -8.02
CA GLN A 31 5.79 4.51 -8.28
C GLN A 31 4.82 3.39 -8.64
N VAL A 32 3.78 3.19 -7.83
CA VAL A 32 2.79 2.11 -8.00
C VAL A 32 1.69 2.48 -9.00
N ARG A 33 1.71 3.73 -9.51
CA ARG A 33 0.70 4.31 -10.41
C ARG A 33 -0.71 4.22 -9.83
N CYS A 34 -0.87 4.65 -8.58
CA CYS A 34 -2.14 4.70 -7.89
C CYS A 34 -2.40 6.12 -7.35
N SER A 35 -3.62 6.36 -6.84
CA SER A 35 -3.91 7.62 -6.16
C SER A 35 -3.24 7.66 -4.77
N LYS A 36 -2.92 8.87 -4.28
CA LYS A 36 -2.38 9.04 -2.93
C LYS A 36 -3.31 8.48 -1.85
N SER A 37 -4.62 8.64 -2.02
CA SER A 37 -5.63 8.08 -1.12
C SER A 37 -5.63 6.55 -1.14
N THR A 38 -5.45 5.92 -2.30
CA THR A 38 -5.25 4.46 -2.42
C THR A 38 -4.02 3.99 -1.64
N ALA A 39 -2.90 4.68 -1.76
CA ALA A 39 -1.69 4.33 -1.01
C ALA A 39 -1.89 4.43 0.51
N ILE A 40 -2.54 5.51 0.98
CA ILE A 40 -2.85 5.69 2.41
C ILE A 40 -3.80 4.59 2.90
N TYR A 41 -4.83 4.27 2.12
CA TYR A 41 -5.80 3.24 2.46
C TYR A 41 -5.12 1.88 2.71
N TRP A 42 -4.26 1.43 1.79
CA TRP A 42 -3.62 0.11 1.91
C TRP A 42 -2.63 0.02 3.08
N VAL A 43 -1.89 1.10 3.36
CA VAL A 43 -1.03 1.14 4.55
C VAL A 43 -1.86 1.09 5.82
N LYS A 44 -2.94 1.86 5.90
CA LYS A 44 -3.85 1.81 7.05
C LYS A 44 -4.47 0.43 7.21
N ARG A 45 -4.89 -0.19 6.10
CA ARG A 45 -5.48 -1.53 6.10
C ARG A 45 -4.48 -2.58 6.61
N TYR A 46 -3.22 -2.48 6.22
CA TYR A 46 -2.15 -3.35 6.70
C TYR A 46 -1.89 -3.21 8.21
N HIS A 47 -2.03 -2.00 8.76
CA HIS A 47 -1.95 -1.78 10.21
C HIS A 47 -3.16 -2.35 10.97
N GLU A 48 -4.34 -2.42 10.34
CA GLU A 48 -5.53 -3.07 10.90
C GLU A 48 -5.47 -4.60 10.79
N ASN A 49 -5.02 -5.11 9.64
CA ASN A 49 -4.81 -6.52 9.34
C ASN A 49 -3.61 -6.67 8.40
N GLN A 50 -2.55 -7.32 8.88
CA GLN A 50 -1.32 -7.51 8.10
C GLN A 50 -1.52 -8.42 6.88
N ASP A 51 -2.56 -9.23 6.87
CA ASP A 51 -2.94 -10.01 5.71
C ASP A 51 -3.87 -9.19 4.79
N LEU A 52 -3.31 -8.74 3.67
CA LEU A 52 -4.07 -8.02 2.63
C LEU A 52 -4.79 -8.96 1.67
N SER A 53 -4.50 -10.28 1.71
CA SER A 53 -5.10 -11.25 0.78
C SER A 53 -6.57 -11.51 1.08
N THR A 54 -7.01 -11.25 2.31
CA THR A 54 -8.40 -11.35 2.77
C THR A 54 -9.23 -10.09 2.48
N SER A 55 -8.65 -9.08 1.84
CA SER A 55 -9.30 -7.80 1.61
C SER A 55 -10.18 -7.83 0.35
N GLU A 56 -11.28 -8.57 0.41
CA GLU A 56 -12.41 -8.35 -0.50
C GLU A 56 -12.92 -6.92 -0.27
N ARG A 57 -12.88 -6.11 -1.32
CA ARG A 57 -13.47 -4.77 -1.31
C ARG A 57 -14.98 -4.97 -1.49
N PRO A 58 -15.84 -4.61 -0.52
CA PRO A 58 -17.29 -4.60 -0.76
C PRO A 58 -17.65 -3.56 -1.83
#